data_AF-A0A920D9R6-F1
#
_entry.id   AF-A0A920D9R6-F1
#
_cell.length_a   1.000
_cell.length_b   1.000
_cell.length_c   1.000
_cell.angle_alpha   90.00
_cell.angle_beta   90.00
_cell.angle_gamma   90.00
#
_symmetry.space_group_name_H-M   'P 1'
#
loop_
_entity.id
_entity.type
_entity.pdbx_description
1 polymer ?
#
loop_
_entity_poly.entity_id
_entity_poly.type
_entity_poly.pdbx_seq_one_letter_code
_entity_poly.pdbx_strand_id
1 'polypeptide(L)'
;MFKLVKVHYQRDAKKILFTCFIIFFLLYLFFYSSSITTITKVEGKEVGKFKNYITITSGNGEREKISVPESTYSLVETNQTYFITYYHNFIRGNYIKNLKITEPLRK
;
A
#
# COMPACT_ATOMS: atom_id res chain seq x y z
N MET A 1 7.46 -24.22 -49.01
CA MET A 1 6.70 -22.97 -48.74
C MET A 1 6.13 -22.89 -47.32
N PHE A 2 5.52 -23.97 -46.77
CA PHE A 2 4.93 -23.98 -45.42
C PHE A 2 5.90 -23.71 -44.24
N LYS A 3 7.19 -24.03 -44.37
CA LYS A 3 8.17 -23.91 -43.27
C LYS A 3 8.50 -22.45 -42.93
N LEU A 4 8.59 -21.57 -43.94
CA LEU A 4 8.86 -20.13 -43.77
C LEU A 4 7.71 -19.39 -43.09
N VAL A 5 6.46 -19.74 -43.45
CA VAL A 5 5.25 -19.17 -42.83
C VAL A 5 5.16 -19.55 -41.34
N LYS A 6 5.48 -20.81 -41.00
CA LYS A 6 5.51 -21.29 -39.61
C LYS A 6 6.57 -20.58 -38.75
N VAL A 7 7.74 -20.28 -39.33
CA VAL A 7 8.83 -19.58 -38.63
C VAL A 7 8.49 -18.13 -38.34
N HIS A 8 7.86 -17.42 -39.29
CA HIS A 8 7.38 -16.05 -39.06
C HIS A 8 6.30 -16.00 -37.97
N TYR A 9 5.30 -16.87 -38.06
CA TYR A 9 4.22 -16.96 -37.06
C TYR A 9 4.76 -17.25 -35.65
N GLN A 10 5.72 -18.18 -35.51
CA GLN A 10 6.34 -18.45 -34.21
C GLN A 10 7.16 -17.28 -33.67
N ARG A 11 7.80 -16.49 -34.55
CA ARG A 11 8.59 -15.33 -34.14
C ARG A 11 7.71 -14.20 -33.63
N ASP A 12 6.56 -13.97 -34.28
CA ASP A 12 5.62 -12.93 -33.86
C ASP A 12 4.81 -13.35 -32.62
N ALA A 13 4.45 -14.63 -32.49
CA ALA A 13 3.85 -15.16 -31.27
C ALA A 13 4.76 -14.99 -30.02
N LYS A 14 6.08 -15.18 -30.18
CA LYS A 14 7.06 -14.96 -29.09
C LYS A 14 7.13 -13.49 -28.67
N LYS A 15 7.07 -12.54 -29.64
CA LYS A 15 7.04 -11.11 -29.33
C LYS A 15 5.78 -10.72 -28.58
N ILE A 16 4.62 -11.19 -29.03
CA ILE A 16 3.33 -10.93 -28.35
C ILE A 16 3.38 -11.47 -26.92
N LEU A 17 3.85 -12.70 -26.72
CA LEU A 17 3.95 -13.31 -25.39
C LEU A 17 4.91 -12.52 -24.48
N PHE A 18 6.03 -12.05 -25.01
CA PHE A 18 6.96 -11.18 -24.28
C PHE A 18 6.33 -9.83 -23.91
N THR A 19 5.61 -9.20 -24.82
CA THR A 19 4.86 -7.96 -24.53
C THR A 19 3.80 -8.17 -23.47
N CYS A 20 3.03 -9.26 -23.55
CA CYS A 20 2.07 -9.63 -22.51
C CYS A 20 2.77 -9.81 -21.16
N PHE A 21 3.92 -10.49 -21.12
CA PHE A 21 4.70 -10.66 -19.90
C PHE A 21 5.13 -9.32 -19.29
N ILE A 22 5.62 -8.38 -20.11
CA ILE A 22 5.97 -7.03 -19.64
C ILE A 22 4.75 -6.31 -19.06
N ILE A 23 3.60 -6.36 -19.73
CA ILE A 23 2.37 -5.73 -19.24
C ILE A 23 1.95 -6.34 -17.90
N PHE A 24 1.96 -7.67 -17.77
CA PHE A 24 1.66 -8.34 -16.51
C PHE A 24 2.65 -7.97 -15.41
N PHE A 25 3.94 -7.89 -15.72
CA PHE A 25 4.96 -7.50 -14.77
C PHE A 25 4.77 -6.06 -14.29
N LEU A 26 4.47 -5.13 -15.19
CA LEU A 26 4.17 -3.75 -14.84
C LEU A 26 2.92 -3.66 -13.95
N LEU A 27 1.82 -4.32 -14.34
CA LEU A 27 0.61 -4.37 -13.51
C LEU A 27 0.91 -4.95 -12.12
N TYR A 28 1.67 -6.06 -12.05
CA TYR A 28 2.06 -6.67 -10.79
C TYR A 28 2.80 -5.68 -9.88
N LEU A 29 3.75 -4.89 -10.41
CA LEU A 29 4.45 -3.87 -9.65
C LEU A 29 3.51 -2.78 -9.10
N PHE A 30 2.50 -2.37 -9.86
CA PHE A 30 1.51 -1.38 -9.40
C PHE A 30 0.55 -1.92 -8.34
N PHE A 31 0.24 -3.22 -8.36
CA PHE A 31 -0.67 -3.86 -7.41
C PHE A 31 0.02 -4.48 -6.19
N TYR A 32 1.35 -4.55 -6.17
CA TYR A 32 2.09 -5.06 -5.02
C TYR A 32 1.92 -4.13 -3.83
N SER A 33 1.04 -4.52 -2.90
CA SER A 33 0.81 -3.80 -1.66
C SER A 33 1.72 -4.41 -0.58
N SER A 34 2.77 -3.70 -0.19
CA SER A 34 3.56 -4.10 0.97
C SER A 34 2.79 -3.76 2.25
N SER A 35 2.76 -4.68 3.21
CA SER A 35 2.20 -4.42 4.55
C SER A 35 3.32 -3.96 5.46
N ILE A 36 3.16 -2.79 6.06
CA ILE A 36 4.07 -2.25 7.07
C ILE A 36 3.38 -2.37 8.42
N THR A 37 4.12 -2.80 9.44
CA THR A 37 3.64 -2.85 10.82
C THR A 37 4.62 -2.08 11.69
N THR A 38 4.13 -1.12 12.46
CA THR A 38 4.96 -0.23 13.28
C THR A 38 4.25 0.18 14.56
N ILE A 39 5.03 0.51 15.59
CA ILE A 39 4.53 1.12 16.82
C ILE A 39 4.87 2.61 16.75
N THR A 40 3.85 3.45 16.71
CA THR A 40 4.05 4.89 16.52
C THR A 40 2.98 5.72 17.22
N LYS A 41 3.32 6.97 17.49
CA LYS A 41 2.43 7.97 18.07
C LYS A 41 1.65 8.66 16.95
N VAL A 42 0.34 8.77 17.10
CA VAL A 42 -0.49 9.56 16.18
C VAL A 42 -0.30 11.04 16.50
N GLU A 43 0.25 11.79 15.56
CA GLU A 43 0.57 13.20 15.75
C GLU A 43 -0.62 14.12 15.42
N GLY A 44 -1.46 13.71 14.46
CA GLY A 44 -2.53 14.56 13.96
C GLY A 44 -3.62 13.80 13.25
N LYS A 45 -4.75 14.47 13.09
CA LYS A 45 -5.98 13.98 12.46
C LYS A 45 -6.45 15.01 11.44
N GLU A 46 -6.74 14.56 10.22
CA GLU A 46 -7.19 15.40 9.12
C GLU A 46 -8.42 14.78 8.47
N VAL A 47 -9.51 15.55 8.37
CA VAL A 47 -10.74 15.13 7.69
C VAL A 47 -10.63 15.57 6.23
N GLY A 48 -10.50 14.61 5.32
CA GLY A 48 -10.53 14.87 3.89
C GLY A 48 -11.94 14.79 3.30
N LYS A 49 -12.15 15.35 2.12
CA LYS A 49 -13.46 15.34 1.43
C LYS A 49 -14.05 13.94 1.21
N PHE A 50 -13.20 12.91 1.06
CA PHE A 50 -13.63 11.54 0.75
C PHE A 50 -13.09 10.48 1.71
N LYS A 51 -12.04 10.82 2.46
CA LYS A 51 -11.31 9.89 3.34
C LYS A 51 -10.76 10.69 4.51
N ASN A 52 -10.72 10.06 5.68
CA ASN A 52 -10.01 10.60 6.82
C ASN A 52 -8.56 10.12 6.83
N TYR A 53 -7.69 10.94 7.40
CA TYR A 53 -6.27 10.68 7.48
C TYR A 53 -5.77 10.89 8.90
N ILE A 54 -4.87 10.00 9.31
CA ILE A 54 -4.04 10.20 10.50
C ILE A 54 -2.61 10.44 10.05
N THR A 55 -1.91 11.30 10.77
CA THR A 55 -0.47 11.52 10.58
C THR A 55 0.29 10.76 11.66
N ILE A 56 1.23 9.94 11.23
CA ILE A 56 2.11 9.17 12.12
C ILE A 56 3.57 9.49 11.81
N THR A 57 4.46 9.18 12.74
CA THR A 57 5.91 9.23 12.49
C THR A 57 6.43 7.80 12.37
N SER A 58 6.88 7.40 11.18
CA SER A 58 7.38 6.04 10.97
C SER A 58 8.73 5.81 11.67
N GLY A 59 9.18 4.57 11.73
CA GLY A 59 10.37 4.18 12.50
C GLY A 59 11.67 4.83 12.03
N ASN A 60 11.69 5.38 10.81
CA ASN A 60 12.80 6.16 10.26
C ASN A 60 12.72 7.67 10.60
N GLY A 61 11.70 8.11 11.35
CA GLY A 61 11.47 9.51 11.71
C GLY A 61 10.70 10.33 10.68
N GLU A 62 10.26 9.73 9.57
CA GLU A 62 9.48 10.43 8.55
C GLU A 62 7.99 10.51 8.94
N ARG A 63 7.34 11.61 8.56
CA ARG A 63 5.90 11.78 8.75
C ARG A 63 5.13 11.17 7.59
N GLU A 64 4.25 10.22 7.90
CA GLU A 64 3.39 9.56 6.93
C GLU A 64 1.92 9.86 7.19
N LYS A 65 1.16 10.09 6.12
CA LYS A 65 -0.30 10.16 6.16
C LYS A 65 -0.89 8.79 5.83
N ILE A 66 -1.75 8.28 6.70
CA ILE A 66 -2.44 7.00 6.53
C ILE A 66 -3.94 7.27 6.44
N SER A 67 -4.58 6.74 5.41
CA SER A 67 -6.03 6.78 5.28
C SER A 67 -6.70 5.78 6.24
N VAL A 68 -7.73 6.26 6.94
CA VAL A 68 -8.44 5.51 7.97
C VAL A 68 -9.96 5.56 7.71
N PRO A 69 -10.69 4.43 7.80
CA PRO A 69 -12.14 4.42 7.76
C PRO A 69 -12.76 5.26 8.88
N GLU A 70 -13.93 5.85 8.64
CA GLU A 70 -14.64 6.69 9.62
C GLU A 70 -14.78 6.01 11.00
N SER A 71 -15.19 4.74 11.00
CA SER A 71 -15.39 3.95 12.23
C SER A 71 -14.14 3.78 13.08
N THR A 72 -12.96 3.72 12.44
CA THR A 72 -11.68 3.63 13.15
C THR A 72 -11.17 5.03 13.48
N TYR A 73 -11.42 6.01 12.62
CA TYR A 73 -10.98 7.39 12.80
C TYR A 73 -11.56 8.03 14.05
N SER A 74 -12.82 7.75 14.39
CA SER A 74 -13.45 8.21 15.64
C SER A 74 -12.80 7.64 16.89
N LEU A 75 -12.16 6.47 16.80
CA LEU A 75 -11.52 5.77 17.92
C LEU A 75 -10.04 6.15 18.10
N VAL A 76 -9.44 6.80 17.10
CA VAL A 76 -8.05 7.23 17.17
C VAL A 76 -7.96 8.57 17.90
N GLU A 77 -7.15 8.60 18.96
CA GLU A 77 -6.79 9.80 19.69
C GLU A 77 -5.43 10.32 19.22
N THR A 78 -5.28 11.64 19.19
CA THR A 78 -3.97 12.26 18.97
C THR A 78 -3.12 12.10 20.23
N ASN A 79 -1.81 12.10 20.04
CA ASN A 79 -0.81 11.90 21.08
C ASN A 79 -0.81 10.54 21.79
N GLN A 80 -1.60 9.58 21.33
CA GLN A 80 -1.52 8.19 21.80
C GLN A 80 -0.61 7.34 20.91
N THR A 81 -0.01 6.33 21.52
CA THR A 81 0.84 5.33 20.84
C THR A 81 0.00 4.12 20.46
N TYR A 82 0.09 3.74 19.18
CA TYR A 82 -0.65 2.61 18.63
C TYR A 82 0.31 1.64 17.95
N PHE A 83 -0.06 0.37 18.00
CA PHE A 83 0.45 -0.65 17.10
C PHE A 83 -0.39 -0.60 15.81
N ILE A 84 0.20 -0.07 14.74
CA ILE A 84 -0.48 0.18 13.47
C ILE A 84 0.07 -0.77 12.42
N THR A 85 -0.83 -1.52 11.78
CA THR A 85 -0.55 -2.23 10.54
C THR A 85 -1.26 -1.50 9.41
N TYR A 86 -0.51 -1.07 8.40
CA TYR A 86 -1.04 -0.40 7.23
C TYR A 86 -0.43 -0.96 5.96
N TYR A 87 -1.13 -0.79 4.86
CA TYR A 87 -0.65 -1.16 3.55
C TYR A 87 -0.10 0.06 2.84
N HIS A 88 1.09 -0.09 2.27
CA HIS A 88 1.61 0.83 1.29
C HIS A 88 1.06 0.45 -0.08
N ASN A 89 0.48 1.41 -0.79
CA ASN A 89 0.02 1.23 -2.16
C ASN A 89 0.39 2.47 -2.97
N PHE A 90 1.10 2.26 -4.07
CA PHE A 90 1.61 3.35 -4.90
C PHE A 90 0.50 4.23 -5.49
N ILE A 91 -0.64 3.63 -5.86
CA ILE A 91 -1.75 4.35 -6.50
C ILE A 91 -2.72 4.93 -5.47
N ARG A 92 -3.08 4.13 -4.45
CA ARG A 92 -4.13 4.47 -3.49
C ARG A 92 -3.63 5.23 -2.26
N GLY A 93 -2.32 5.33 -2.09
CA GLY A 93 -1.68 5.82 -0.87
C GLY A 93 -1.77 4.81 0.28
N ASN A 94 -1.18 5.18 1.41
CA ASN A 94 -1.20 4.34 2.62
C ASN A 94 -2.62 4.22 3.18
N TYR A 95 -3.04 2.99 3.51
CA TYR A 95 -4.34 2.75 4.16
C TYR A 95 -4.24 1.76 5.29
N ILE A 96 -5.02 1.99 6.33
CA ILE A 96 -4.94 1.18 7.55
C ILE A 96 -5.52 -0.22 7.33
N LYS A 97 -4.85 -1.23 7.87
CA LYS A 97 -5.33 -2.62 7.94
C LYS A 97 -5.82 -2.95 9.34
N ASN A 98 -5.04 -2.57 10.36
CA ASN A 98 -5.32 -2.86 11.75
C ASN A 98 -4.71 -1.78 12.63
N LEU A 99 -5.38 -1.47 13.74
CA LEU A 99 -4.95 -0.51 14.74
C LEU A 99 -5.27 -1.08 16.13
N LYS A 100 -4.26 -1.20 16.98
CA LYS A 100 -4.40 -1.61 18.37
C LYS A 100 -3.75 -0.58 19.29
N ILE A 101 -4.41 -0.26 20.39
CA ILE A 101 -3.85 0.59 21.45
C ILE A 101 -2.71 -0.18 22.11
N THR A 102 -1.56 0.45 22.26
CA THR A 102 -0.48 -0.08 23.08
C THR A 102 -0.72 0.40 24.50
N GLU A 103 -1.09 -0.50 25.42
CA GLU A 103 -1.20 -0.13 26.83
C GLU A 103 0.14 0.46 27.32
N PRO A 104 0.12 1.51 28.14
CA PRO A 104 1.34 1.98 28.76
C PRO A 104 1.92 0.82 29.58
N LEU A 105 3.20 0.50 29.38
CA LEU A 105 3.95 -0.44 30.21
C LEU A 105 3.71 -0.04 31.68
N ARG A 106 2.85 -0.79 32.38
CA ARG A 106 2.77 -0.73 33.85
C ARG A 106 4.16 -1.08 34.35
N LYS A 107 4.90 -0.06 34.76
CA LYS A 107 6.10 -0.20 35.57
C LYS A 107 5.69 -0.50 37.00
#